data_AF-A0A955VV25-F1
#
_entry.id   AF-A0A955VV25-F1
#
_cell.length_a   1.000
_cell.length_b   1.000
_cell.length_c   1.000
_cell.angle_alpha   90.00
_cell.angle_beta   90.00
_cell.angle_gamma   90.00
#
_symmetry.space_group_name_H-M   'P 1'
#
loop_
_entity.id
_entity.type
_entity.pdbx_description
1 polymer ?
#
loop_
_entity_poly.entity_id
_entity_poly.type
_entity_poly.pdbx_seq_one_letter_code
_entity_poly.pdbx_strand_id
1 'polypeptide(L)'
;PAIPLRPTATAANRDMGIIVHVLGSARAIPVNYRHVVINEGAIDWVSGGRNYTDVVSQAADEAGGRAFVTDFAGRHAGGVSPLPAEAIAALGEAPTWEDVLRSGLVVDADVARVLAASITETAPGLDPAQAVACPRCYGDDEVTLDGAAFVHRLREEVEAPRLAIARLFETHPYLTRLYTTMSPDEMAEDPVFDENPDLEDAWNLHLATRYITCDESGPRFDEAVIETASGLRFALRDGQNPDAIRRQNGETVRGAGVPAAAVIEQTLVAGQSRILTDRRRVLAARYGASGGGEGCGCTAGGGRPATLGLLLLGLVGLRRRR
;
A
#
# COMPACT_ATOMS: atom_id res chain seq x y z
N PRO A 1 -20.62 6.10 4.43
CA PRO A 1 -20.54 6.54 3.01
C PRO A 1 -20.67 5.33 2.05
N ALA A 2 -21.10 5.52 0.80
CA ALA A 2 -21.20 4.42 -0.17
C ALA A 2 -20.58 4.83 -1.52
N ILE A 3 -20.00 3.86 -2.25
CA ILE A 3 -19.38 4.10 -3.56
C ILE A 3 -20.15 3.33 -4.63
N PRO A 4 -20.70 3.99 -5.66
CA PRO A 4 -21.41 3.30 -6.73
C PRO A 4 -20.43 2.54 -7.62
N LEU A 5 -20.45 1.20 -7.55
CA LEU A 5 -19.63 0.31 -8.39
C LEU A 5 -20.46 -0.42 -9.45
N ARG A 6 -21.76 -0.63 -9.23
CA ARG A 6 -22.62 -1.34 -10.19
C ARG A 6 -22.60 -0.75 -11.61
N PRO A 7 -22.64 0.58 -11.81
CA PRO A 7 -22.54 1.16 -13.15
C PRO A 7 -21.15 0.96 -13.78
N THR A 8 -20.11 0.86 -12.95
CA THR A 8 -18.72 0.72 -13.39
C THR A 8 -18.44 -0.67 -13.97
N ALA A 9 -19.23 -1.68 -13.58
CA ALA A 9 -19.06 -3.07 -14.02
C ALA A 9 -19.02 -3.23 -15.55
N THR A 10 -19.78 -2.42 -16.31
CA THR A 10 -19.86 -2.55 -17.78
C THR A 10 -18.58 -2.13 -18.51
N ALA A 11 -17.70 -1.37 -17.84
CA ALA A 11 -16.46 -0.85 -18.41
C ALA A 11 -15.22 -1.28 -17.61
N ALA A 12 -15.40 -2.15 -16.61
CA ALA A 12 -14.32 -2.59 -15.75
C ALA A 12 -13.47 -3.69 -16.42
N ASN A 13 -12.16 -3.61 -16.20
CA ASN A 13 -11.26 -4.73 -16.48
C ASN A 13 -11.35 -5.76 -15.34
N ARG A 14 -10.91 -7.00 -15.59
CA ARG A 14 -10.70 -7.99 -14.52
C ARG A 14 -9.64 -7.49 -13.54
N ASP A 15 -9.81 -7.82 -12.26
CA ASP A 15 -8.94 -7.39 -11.16
C ASP A 15 -8.70 -5.86 -11.14
N MET A 16 -9.72 -5.06 -11.48
CA MET A 16 -9.58 -3.61 -11.51
C MET A 16 -9.33 -3.07 -10.09
N GLY A 17 -8.20 -2.37 -9.92
CA GLY A 17 -7.83 -1.76 -8.65
C GLY A 17 -8.77 -0.63 -8.25
N ILE A 18 -9.20 -0.63 -6.99
CA ILE A 18 -10.04 0.41 -6.40
C ILE A 18 -9.37 0.89 -5.11
N ILE A 19 -9.06 2.18 -5.06
CA ILE A 19 -8.51 2.83 -3.86
C ILE A 19 -9.56 3.78 -3.31
N VAL A 20 -9.82 3.68 -2.01
CA VAL A 20 -10.77 4.54 -1.31
C VAL A 20 -10.00 5.31 -0.22
N HIS A 21 -10.11 6.62 -0.25
CA HIS A 21 -9.64 7.48 0.83
C HIS A 21 -10.86 8.01 1.59
N VAL A 22 -10.89 7.76 2.89
CA VAL A 22 -11.94 8.24 3.78
C VAL A 22 -11.30 9.13 4.83
N LEU A 23 -11.75 10.38 4.88
CA LEU A 23 -11.46 11.31 5.96
C LEU A 23 -12.56 11.20 7.01
N GLY A 24 -12.15 11.02 8.26
CA GLY A 24 -13.05 10.72 9.36
C GLY A 24 -12.55 11.19 10.71
N SER A 25 -13.31 10.84 11.75
CA SER A 25 -12.90 10.95 13.15
C SER A 25 -12.13 9.71 13.62
N ALA A 26 -12.32 8.56 12.95
CA ALA A 26 -11.70 7.29 13.28
C ALA A 26 -11.44 6.44 12.03
N ARG A 27 -10.98 5.19 12.22
CA ARG A 27 -10.68 4.26 11.13
C ARG A 27 -11.95 3.89 10.37
N ALA A 28 -11.95 4.14 9.07
CA ALA A 28 -13.03 3.71 8.20
C ALA A 28 -12.95 2.20 7.95
N ILE A 29 -14.11 1.55 7.89
CA ILE A 29 -14.23 0.11 7.71
C ILE A 29 -15.28 -0.22 6.66
N PRO A 30 -15.12 -1.31 5.90
CA PRO A 30 -16.22 -1.85 5.11
C PRO A 30 -17.29 -2.44 6.03
N VAL A 31 -18.57 -2.25 5.69
CA VAL A 31 -19.70 -2.80 6.47
C VAL A 31 -20.28 -4.04 5.79
N ASN A 32 -20.60 -3.94 4.50
CA ASN A 32 -21.15 -5.03 3.70
C ASN A 32 -20.09 -5.86 2.95
N TYR A 33 -18.82 -5.44 3.02
CA TYR A 33 -17.68 -6.14 2.44
C TYR A 33 -16.82 -6.73 3.56
N ARG A 34 -16.02 -7.75 3.24
CA ARG A 34 -15.05 -8.31 4.19
C ARG A 34 -13.85 -7.37 4.35
N HIS A 35 -13.15 -7.50 5.46
CA HIS A 35 -11.80 -6.99 5.62
C HIS A 35 -10.82 -8.16 5.53
N VAL A 36 -9.68 -7.92 4.89
CA VAL A 36 -8.65 -8.93 4.67
C VAL A 36 -7.30 -8.42 5.15
N VAL A 37 -6.59 -9.25 5.90
CA VAL A 37 -5.16 -9.08 6.18
C VAL A 37 -4.41 -10.01 5.25
N ILE A 38 -3.52 -9.47 4.44
CA ILE A 38 -2.78 -10.22 3.43
C ILE A 38 -1.69 -11.11 4.04
N ASN A 39 -1.29 -12.13 3.29
CA ASN A 39 -0.11 -12.93 3.54
C ASN A 39 1.14 -12.22 3.01
N GLU A 40 1.91 -11.59 3.91
CA GLU A 40 3.18 -10.93 3.55
C GLU A 40 4.26 -11.90 3.01
N GLY A 41 4.14 -13.19 3.29
CA GLY A 41 5.02 -14.23 2.73
C GLY A 41 4.82 -14.46 1.22
N ALA A 42 3.70 -14.01 0.65
CA ALA A 42 3.43 -14.07 -0.79
C ALA A 42 3.90 -12.82 -1.55
N ILE A 43 4.50 -11.83 -0.87
CA ILE A 43 4.99 -10.60 -1.49
C ILE A 43 6.38 -10.84 -2.11
N ASP A 44 6.62 -10.30 -3.30
CA ASP A 44 7.94 -10.21 -3.92
C ASP A 44 8.72 -9.02 -3.33
N TRP A 45 9.32 -9.26 -2.16
CA TRP A 45 10.14 -8.27 -1.45
C TRP A 45 11.41 -7.87 -2.20
N VAL A 46 11.93 -8.73 -3.09
CA VAL A 46 13.16 -8.44 -3.86
C VAL A 46 12.91 -7.34 -4.89
N SER A 47 11.72 -7.35 -5.49
CA SER A 47 11.28 -6.32 -6.44
C SER A 47 10.59 -5.12 -5.77
N GLY A 48 10.61 -5.00 -4.45
CA GLY A 48 9.92 -3.93 -3.72
C GLY A 48 8.41 -4.07 -3.68
N GLY A 49 7.89 -5.29 -3.68
CA GLY A 49 6.46 -5.58 -3.56
C GLY A 49 5.64 -5.31 -4.82
N ARG A 50 6.25 -5.37 -6.01
CA ARG A 50 5.54 -5.13 -7.29
C ARG A 50 4.32 -6.01 -7.53
N ASN A 51 4.22 -7.16 -6.85
CA ASN A 51 3.08 -8.06 -6.93
C ASN A 51 2.02 -7.78 -5.83
N TYR A 52 2.08 -6.67 -5.11
CA TYR A 52 1.14 -6.33 -4.04
C TYR A 52 -0.31 -6.42 -4.49
N THR A 53 -0.62 -5.85 -5.66
CA THR A 53 -1.94 -5.92 -6.28
C THR A 53 -2.38 -7.35 -6.56
N ASP A 54 -1.48 -8.24 -7.01
CA ASP A 54 -1.81 -9.64 -7.26
C ASP A 54 -2.13 -10.39 -5.95
N VAL A 55 -1.40 -10.09 -4.87
CA VAL A 55 -1.67 -10.65 -3.54
C VAL A 55 -3.00 -10.16 -3.01
N VAL A 56 -3.26 -8.84 -3.03
CA VAL A 56 -4.55 -8.27 -2.59
C VAL A 56 -5.70 -8.84 -3.41
N SER A 57 -5.49 -8.97 -4.71
CA SER A 57 -6.49 -9.51 -5.61
C SER A 57 -6.84 -10.95 -5.25
N GLN A 58 -5.86 -11.83 -5.14
CA GLN A 58 -6.14 -13.22 -4.75
C GLN A 58 -6.76 -13.29 -3.34
N ALA A 59 -6.35 -12.40 -2.44
CA ALA A 59 -6.90 -12.35 -1.08
C ALA A 59 -8.38 -11.90 -1.07
N ALA A 60 -8.77 -11.02 -2.00
CA ALA A 60 -10.16 -10.62 -2.21
C ALA A 60 -11.00 -11.78 -2.77
N ASP A 61 -10.52 -12.51 -3.77
CA ASP A 61 -11.18 -13.72 -4.29
C ASP A 61 -11.37 -14.78 -3.19
N GLU A 62 -10.34 -15.02 -2.37
CA GLU A 62 -10.41 -15.94 -1.23
C GLU A 62 -11.45 -15.52 -0.18
N ALA A 63 -11.82 -14.24 -0.15
CA ALA A 63 -12.86 -13.66 0.70
C ALA A 63 -14.23 -13.54 -0.02
N GLY A 64 -14.36 -14.08 -1.23
CA GLY A 64 -15.59 -14.08 -2.02
C GLY A 64 -15.74 -12.89 -2.96
N GLY A 65 -14.63 -12.28 -3.41
CA GLY A 65 -14.60 -11.22 -4.41
C GLY A 65 -15.01 -9.82 -3.90
N ARG A 66 -15.33 -9.71 -2.61
CA ARG A 66 -15.83 -8.47 -1.98
C ARG A 66 -15.14 -8.21 -0.66
N ALA A 67 -13.89 -7.81 -0.74
CA ALA A 67 -13.10 -7.50 0.43
C ALA A 67 -12.21 -6.28 0.21
N PHE A 68 -11.90 -5.57 1.29
CA PHE A 68 -10.90 -4.51 1.31
C PHE A 68 -9.76 -4.88 2.24
N VAL A 69 -8.56 -4.46 1.87
CA VAL A 69 -7.42 -4.35 2.76
C VAL A 69 -7.31 -2.91 3.27
N THR A 70 -6.78 -2.72 4.46
CA THR A 70 -6.45 -1.38 4.98
C THR A 70 -4.96 -1.12 4.76
N ASP A 71 -4.64 -0.26 3.80
CA ASP A 71 -3.25 0.11 3.49
C ASP A 71 -2.75 1.26 4.38
N PHE A 72 -3.66 2.09 4.89
CA PHE A 72 -3.33 3.12 5.88
C PHE A 72 -4.55 3.42 6.74
N ALA A 73 -4.35 3.62 8.03
CA ALA A 73 -5.34 4.15 8.94
C ALA A 73 -4.60 4.89 10.05
N GLY A 74 -4.78 6.19 10.15
CA GLY A 74 -4.13 6.96 11.20
C GLY A 74 -4.39 8.44 11.08
N ARG A 75 -3.87 9.18 12.06
CA ARG A 75 -3.81 10.65 11.95
C ARG A 75 -2.95 11.03 10.77
N HIS A 76 -3.47 11.91 9.92
CA HIS A 76 -2.68 12.49 8.83
C HIS A 76 -1.97 13.75 9.32
N ALA A 77 -0.83 14.05 8.71
CA ALA A 77 -0.09 15.30 8.93
C ALA A 77 -0.09 16.19 7.67
N GLY A 78 -0.85 15.80 6.65
CA GLY A 78 -0.85 16.41 5.33
C GLY A 78 -2.23 16.94 4.94
N GLY A 79 -2.32 17.50 3.74
CA GLY A 79 -3.57 17.99 3.19
C GLY A 79 -3.41 18.38 1.74
N VAL A 80 -4.47 18.91 1.16
CA VAL A 80 -4.42 19.53 -0.16
C VAL A 80 -4.05 20.99 0.02
N SER A 81 -2.92 21.40 -0.55
CA SER A 81 -2.49 22.79 -0.55
C SER A 81 -3.35 23.60 -1.53
N PRO A 82 -3.96 24.71 -1.09
CA PRO A 82 -4.55 25.69 -2.00
C PRO A 82 -3.49 26.28 -2.94
N LEU A 83 -3.95 26.88 -4.05
CA LEU A 83 -3.06 27.67 -4.90
C LEU A 83 -2.59 28.93 -4.15
N PRO A 84 -1.37 29.42 -4.40
CA PRO A 84 -0.87 30.63 -3.74
C PRO A 84 -1.74 31.84 -4.10
N ALA A 85 -2.26 32.54 -3.09
CA ALA A 85 -3.18 33.66 -3.29
C ALA A 85 -2.52 34.82 -4.07
N GLU A 86 -1.23 35.05 -3.82
CA GLU A 86 -0.41 36.02 -4.53
C GLU A 86 -0.25 35.68 -6.02
N ALA A 87 -0.15 34.39 -6.36
CA ALA A 87 -0.05 33.96 -7.75
C ALA A 87 -1.37 34.16 -8.48
N ILE A 88 -2.50 33.81 -7.83
CA ILE A 88 -3.84 34.06 -8.38
C ILE A 88 -4.10 35.56 -8.55
N ALA A 89 -3.67 36.38 -7.59
CA ALA A 89 -3.79 37.84 -7.69
C ALA A 89 -2.94 38.42 -8.84
N ALA A 90 -1.73 37.90 -9.04
CA ALA A 90 -0.83 38.34 -10.10
C ALA A 90 -1.35 38.05 -11.52
N LEU A 91 -2.19 37.03 -11.70
CA LEU A 91 -2.82 36.71 -12.99
C LEU A 91 -3.85 37.76 -13.44
N GLY A 92 -4.44 38.52 -12.53
CA GLY A 92 -5.52 39.45 -12.86
C GLY A 92 -6.77 38.74 -13.40
N GLU A 93 -7.49 39.41 -14.31
CA GLU A 93 -8.75 38.89 -14.89
C GLU A 93 -8.57 38.21 -16.25
N ALA A 94 -7.57 38.61 -17.03
CA ALA A 94 -7.32 38.11 -18.39
C ALA A 94 -5.81 38.11 -18.70
N PRO A 95 -5.02 37.20 -18.08
CA PRO A 95 -3.58 37.12 -18.27
C PRO A 95 -3.21 36.73 -19.71
N THR A 96 -2.08 37.23 -20.20
CA THR A 96 -1.41 36.64 -21.37
C THR A 96 -0.64 35.38 -20.99
N TRP A 97 -0.05 34.70 -21.98
CA TRP A 97 0.83 33.56 -21.71
C TRP A 97 2.03 33.99 -20.86
N GLU A 98 2.62 35.15 -21.16
CA GLU A 98 3.74 35.69 -20.38
C GLU A 98 3.36 36.07 -18.94
N ASP A 99 2.14 36.57 -18.70
CA ASP A 99 1.64 36.84 -17.35
C ASP A 99 1.57 35.57 -16.49
N VAL A 100 1.13 34.44 -17.08
CA VAL A 100 1.13 33.14 -16.40
C VAL A 100 2.55 32.75 -15.98
N LEU A 101 3.55 32.94 -16.84
CA LEU A 101 4.96 32.63 -16.52
C LEU A 101 5.52 33.47 -15.38
N ARG A 102 5.05 34.71 -15.24
CA ARG A 102 5.49 35.67 -14.23
C ARG A 102 4.69 35.60 -12.93
N SER A 103 3.50 34.99 -12.96
CA SER A 103 2.59 34.91 -11.80
C SER A 103 3.16 34.12 -10.61
N GLY A 104 4.15 33.25 -10.84
CA GLY A 104 4.64 32.32 -9.81
C GLY A 104 3.69 31.16 -9.54
N LEU A 105 2.65 30.97 -10.38
CA LEU A 105 1.74 29.84 -10.29
C LEU A 105 2.49 28.52 -10.50
N VAL A 106 2.29 27.57 -9.59
CA VAL A 106 2.81 26.21 -9.74
C VAL A 106 1.92 25.46 -10.73
N VAL A 107 2.49 25.04 -11.85
CA VAL A 107 1.77 24.32 -12.91
C VAL A 107 1.88 22.81 -12.67
N ASP A 108 0.97 22.28 -11.86
CA ASP A 108 0.77 20.84 -11.72
C ASP A 108 -0.22 20.30 -12.78
N ALA A 109 -0.59 19.03 -12.71
CA ALA A 109 -1.44 18.39 -13.71
C ALA A 109 -2.83 19.03 -13.86
N ASP A 110 -3.44 19.51 -12.77
CA ASP A 110 -4.77 20.13 -12.83
C ASP A 110 -4.69 21.52 -13.47
N VAL A 111 -3.68 22.30 -13.04
CA VAL A 111 -3.41 23.64 -13.60
C VAL A 111 -3.03 23.52 -15.08
N ALA A 112 -2.16 22.58 -15.43
CA ALA A 112 -1.74 22.31 -16.80
C ALA A 112 -2.94 21.95 -17.70
N ARG A 113 -3.87 21.14 -17.19
CA ARG A 113 -5.10 20.77 -17.91
C ARG A 113 -5.95 21.98 -18.23
N VAL A 114 -6.25 22.84 -17.24
CA VAL A 114 -7.09 24.03 -17.48
C VAL A 114 -6.38 25.10 -18.31
N LEU A 115 -5.05 25.20 -18.20
CA LEU A 115 -4.23 26.07 -19.04
C LEU A 115 -4.27 25.62 -20.50
N ALA A 116 -3.97 24.35 -20.77
CA ALA A 116 -4.01 23.79 -22.13
C ALA A 116 -5.40 23.92 -22.76
N ALA A 117 -6.46 23.69 -21.97
CA ALA A 117 -7.84 23.83 -22.42
C ALA A 117 -8.28 25.28 -22.70
N SER A 118 -7.47 26.27 -22.31
CA SER A 118 -7.76 27.69 -22.52
C SER A 118 -6.86 28.34 -23.58
N ILE A 119 -5.97 27.57 -24.20
CA ILE A 119 -5.21 28.01 -25.38
C ILE A 119 -6.14 27.98 -26.59
N THR A 120 -6.27 29.11 -27.27
CA THR A 120 -7.15 29.24 -28.45
C THR A 120 -6.39 28.99 -29.75
N GLU A 121 -5.12 29.39 -29.81
CA GLU A 121 -4.29 29.25 -30.99
C GLU A 121 -2.84 28.94 -30.61
N THR A 122 -2.17 28.15 -31.45
CA THR A 122 -0.76 27.81 -31.33
C THR A 122 -0.06 27.94 -32.68
N ALA A 123 1.27 28.11 -32.65
CA ALA A 123 2.09 28.04 -33.85
C ALA A 123 1.89 26.71 -34.62
N PRO A 124 2.04 26.70 -35.96
CA PRO A 124 1.82 25.50 -36.76
C PRO A 124 2.62 24.29 -36.27
N GLY A 125 1.94 23.19 -35.98
CA GLY A 125 2.55 21.95 -35.50
C GLY A 125 2.85 21.90 -34.00
N LEU A 126 2.46 22.93 -33.24
CA LEU A 126 2.53 22.94 -31.78
C LEU A 126 1.19 22.53 -31.17
N ASP A 127 1.17 21.45 -30.40
CA ASP A 127 -0.01 21.06 -29.61
C ASP A 127 -0.07 21.83 -28.27
N PRO A 128 -1.26 22.22 -27.77
CA PRO A 128 -1.39 22.91 -26.47
C PRO A 128 -0.72 22.18 -25.30
N ALA A 129 -0.74 20.84 -25.25
CA ALA A 129 -0.10 20.11 -24.17
C ALA A 129 1.43 20.22 -24.24
N GLN A 130 2.01 20.31 -25.45
CA GLN A 130 3.44 20.55 -25.63
C GLN A 130 3.84 21.97 -25.19
N ALA A 131 3.01 22.97 -25.50
CA ALA A 131 3.22 24.34 -25.04
C ALA A 131 3.25 24.42 -23.50
N VAL A 132 2.29 23.77 -22.84
CA VAL A 132 2.21 23.72 -21.37
C VAL A 132 3.31 22.86 -20.74
N ALA A 133 3.84 21.85 -21.44
CA ALA A 133 4.96 21.06 -20.95
C ALA A 133 6.29 21.85 -20.91
N CYS A 134 6.44 22.87 -21.76
CA CYS A 134 7.54 23.83 -21.66
C CYS A 134 7.05 25.28 -21.81
N PRO A 135 6.48 25.88 -20.75
CA PRO A 135 5.87 27.19 -20.87
C PRO A 135 6.86 28.30 -21.26
N ARG A 136 8.14 28.14 -20.87
CA ARG A 136 9.23 29.07 -21.19
C ARG A 136 9.84 28.89 -22.58
N CYS A 137 9.44 27.85 -23.33
CA CYS A 137 9.95 27.60 -24.68
C CYS A 137 9.27 28.48 -25.75
N TYR A 138 8.13 29.10 -25.41
CA TYR A 138 7.26 29.82 -26.33
C TYR A 138 6.83 31.15 -25.71
N GLY A 139 6.59 32.17 -26.54
CA GLY A 139 6.07 33.47 -26.13
C GLY A 139 4.62 33.68 -26.54
N ASP A 140 4.12 34.90 -26.31
CA ASP A 140 2.77 35.32 -26.69
C ASP A 140 2.57 35.30 -28.23
N ASP A 141 3.65 35.36 -29.02
CA ASP A 141 3.59 35.29 -30.49
C ASP A 141 3.30 33.87 -31.01
N GLU A 142 3.60 32.83 -30.22
CA GLU A 142 3.41 31.43 -30.60
C GLU A 142 2.22 30.77 -29.90
N VAL A 143 1.74 31.34 -28.79
CA VAL A 143 0.65 30.78 -27.99
C VAL A 143 -0.33 31.88 -27.61
N THR A 144 -1.55 31.79 -28.13
CA THR A 144 -2.65 32.69 -27.73
C THR A 144 -3.49 32.04 -26.65
N LEU A 145 -3.54 32.69 -25.48
CA LEU A 145 -4.31 32.27 -24.33
C LEU A 145 -5.62 33.08 -24.22
N ASP A 146 -6.75 32.40 -24.07
CA ASP A 146 -7.95 33.04 -23.51
C ASP A 146 -7.77 33.17 -22.00
N GLY A 147 -7.16 34.27 -21.58
CA GLY A 147 -6.85 34.53 -20.18
C GLY A 147 -8.09 34.56 -19.29
N ALA A 148 -9.20 35.11 -19.79
CA ALA A 148 -10.44 35.18 -19.02
C ALA A 148 -11.03 33.79 -18.79
N ALA A 149 -11.06 32.94 -19.83
CA ALA A 149 -11.48 31.56 -19.70
C ALA A 149 -10.52 30.77 -18.78
N PHE A 150 -9.21 31.00 -18.89
CA PHE A 150 -8.22 30.35 -18.03
C PHE A 150 -8.45 30.67 -16.55
N VAL A 151 -8.55 31.94 -16.18
CA VAL A 151 -8.78 32.36 -14.79
C VAL A 151 -10.10 31.82 -14.26
N HIS A 152 -11.16 31.82 -15.06
CA HIS A 152 -12.44 31.22 -14.69
C HIS A 152 -12.29 29.72 -14.38
N ARG A 153 -11.68 28.94 -15.29
CA ARG A 153 -11.47 27.50 -15.06
C ARG A 153 -10.53 27.22 -13.90
N LEU A 154 -9.48 28.01 -13.72
CA LEU A 154 -8.54 27.87 -12.61
C LEU A 154 -9.28 28.00 -11.27
N ARG A 155 -10.17 28.99 -11.15
CA ARG A 155 -10.96 29.20 -9.92
C ARG A 155 -11.99 28.09 -9.70
N GLU A 156 -12.78 27.78 -10.71
CA GLU A 156 -13.91 26.86 -10.57
C GLU A 156 -13.51 25.38 -10.56
N GLU A 157 -12.55 24.99 -11.39
CA GLU A 157 -12.18 23.58 -11.59
C GLU A 157 -10.96 23.15 -10.77
N VAL A 158 -10.15 24.08 -10.26
CA VAL A 158 -8.93 23.76 -9.52
C VAL A 158 -8.96 24.35 -8.11
N GLU A 159 -9.07 25.67 -7.97
CA GLU A 159 -8.97 26.34 -6.67
C GLU A 159 -10.13 25.98 -5.74
N ALA A 160 -11.38 26.14 -6.20
CA ALA A 160 -12.56 25.87 -5.38
C ALA A 160 -12.62 24.39 -4.91
N PRO A 161 -12.39 23.38 -5.77
CA PRO A 161 -12.28 21.99 -5.32
C PRO A 161 -11.14 21.77 -4.32
N ARG A 162 -9.96 22.37 -4.54
CA ARG A 162 -8.83 22.24 -3.60
C ARG A 162 -9.16 22.84 -2.24
N LEU A 163 -9.78 24.01 -2.20
CA LEU A 163 -10.23 24.64 -0.95
C LEU A 163 -11.28 23.77 -0.24
N ALA A 164 -12.21 23.17 -0.99
CA ALA A 164 -13.20 22.26 -0.42
C ALA A 164 -12.53 21.02 0.19
N ILE A 165 -11.57 20.41 -0.50
CA ILE A 165 -10.83 19.25 0.00
C ILE A 165 -9.95 19.64 1.19
N ALA A 166 -9.25 20.78 1.15
CA ALA A 166 -8.42 21.29 2.24
C ALA A 166 -9.23 21.40 3.55
N ARG A 167 -10.46 21.94 3.47
CA ARG A 167 -11.38 22.00 4.61
C ARG A 167 -11.77 20.62 5.14
N LEU A 168 -11.89 19.60 4.29
CA LEU A 168 -12.12 18.22 4.75
C LEU A 168 -10.94 17.73 5.59
N PHE A 169 -9.70 17.95 5.15
CA PHE A 169 -8.50 17.58 5.92
C PHE A 169 -8.39 18.35 7.25
N GLU A 170 -8.76 19.62 7.28
CA GLU A 170 -8.78 20.43 8.51
C GLU A 170 -9.81 19.93 9.53
N THR A 171 -10.97 19.49 9.07
CA THR A 171 -12.10 19.09 9.92
C THR A 171 -12.05 17.62 10.35
N HIS A 172 -11.34 16.77 9.60
CA HIS A 172 -11.27 15.33 9.83
C HIS A 172 -9.81 14.91 10.05
N PRO A 173 -9.38 14.66 11.30
CA PRO A 173 -7.97 14.43 11.62
C PRO A 173 -7.48 13.03 11.26
N TYR A 174 -8.38 12.11 10.88
CA TYR A 174 -8.07 10.72 10.62
C TYR A 174 -8.26 10.39 9.14
N LEU A 175 -7.27 9.75 8.53
CA LEU A 175 -7.33 9.28 7.14
C LEU A 175 -7.25 7.76 7.13
N THR A 176 -8.17 7.13 6.40
CA THR A 176 -8.11 5.71 6.08
C THR A 176 -7.99 5.52 4.58
N ARG A 177 -6.99 4.75 4.14
CA ARG A 177 -6.83 4.31 2.76
C ARG A 177 -7.14 2.82 2.69
N LEU A 178 -8.24 2.49 2.03
CA LEU A 178 -8.65 1.11 1.75
C LEU A 178 -8.30 0.78 0.30
N TYR A 179 -7.89 -0.46 0.07
CA TYR A 179 -7.56 -0.95 -1.26
C TYR A 179 -8.24 -2.29 -1.53
N THR A 180 -8.64 -2.51 -2.78
CA THR A 180 -9.14 -3.79 -3.27
C THR A 180 -8.89 -3.90 -4.76
N THR A 181 -9.07 -5.10 -5.29
CA THR A 181 -9.31 -5.30 -6.71
C THR A 181 -10.64 -6.00 -6.89
N MET A 182 -11.31 -5.73 -8.00
CA MET A 182 -12.60 -6.36 -8.27
C MET A 182 -12.77 -6.63 -9.76
N SER A 183 -13.28 -7.80 -10.09
CA SER A 183 -13.71 -8.15 -11.45
C SER A 183 -15.16 -7.69 -11.69
N PRO A 184 -15.57 -7.47 -12.95
CA PRO A 184 -16.92 -6.97 -13.28
C PRO A 184 -18.06 -7.77 -12.63
N ASP A 185 -17.92 -9.09 -12.60
CA ASP A 185 -18.88 -10.06 -12.07
C ASP A 185 -19.06 -9.95 -10.54
N GLU A 186 -18.09 -9.36 -9.85
CA GLU A 186 -18.10 -9.16 -8.39
C GLU A 186 -18.71 -7.81 -7.99
N MET A 187 -18.78 -6.84 -8.92
CA MET A 187 -19.34 -5.48 -8.77
C MET A 187 -20.88 -5.44 -8.73
N ALA A 188 -21.49 -6.42 -8.08
CA ALA A 188 -22.95 -6.54 -8.00
C ALA A 188 -23.57 -5.73 -6.84
N GLU A 189 -22.77 -5.30 -5.87
CA GLU A 189 -23.19 -4.48 -4.73
C GLU A 189 -22.27 -3.28 -4.56
N ASP A 190 -22.82 -2.18 -4.05
CA ASP A 190 -22.04 -0.98 -3.78
C ASP A 190 -21.46 -1.07 -2.35
N PRO A 191 -20.14 -0.90 -2.15
CA PRO A 191 -19.55 -0.95 -0.83
C PRO A 191 -20.01 0.22 0.03
N VAL A 192 -20.35 -0.10 1.28
CA VAL A 192 -20.75 0.84 2.33
C VAL A 192 -19.69 0.83 3.41
N PHE A 193 -19.33 2.01 3.87
CA PHE A 193 -18.33 2.25 4.89
C PHE A 193 -18.91 2.97 6.10
N ASP A 194 -18.36 2.64 7.26
CA ASP A 194 -18.63 3.27 8.55
C ASP A 194 -17.29 3.47 9.29
N GLU A 195 -17.31 4.01 10.49
CA GLU A 195 -16.12 4.19 11.32
C GLU A 195 -16.08 3.19 12.48
N ASN A 196 -14.87 2.82 12.92
CA ASN A 196 -14.66 2.08 14.15
C ASN A 196 -13.47 2.69 14.93
N PRO A 197 -13.72 3.30 16.11
CA PRO A 197 -12.67 3.93 16.93
C PRO A 197 -11.85 2.93 17.77
N ASP A 198 -12.26 1.67 17.87
CA ASP A 198 -11.64 0.65 18.72
C ASP A 198 -10.58 -0.19 17.97
N LEU A 199 -10.46 -0.01 16.65
CA LEU A 199 -9.43 -0.69 15.84
C LEU A 199 -8.12 0.10 15.85
N GLU A 200 -7.03 -0.65 15.79
CA GLU A 200 -5.68 -0.08 15.73
C GLU A 200 -5.42 0.66 14.41
N ASP A 201 -4.49 1.61 14.48
CA ASP A 201 -3.92 2.28 13.31
C ASP A 201 -3.21 1.27 12.39
N ALA A 202 -3.16 1.57 11.10
CA ALA A 202 -2.46 0.81 10.08
C ALA A 202 -1.44 1.70 9.36
N TRP A 203 -0.20 1.23 9.27
CA TRP A 203 0.88 1.94 8.59
C TRP A 203 0.96 1.53 7.11
N ASN A 204 1.24 2.51 6.25
CA ASN A 204 1.42 2.32 4.81
C ASN A 204 2.80 1.75 4.41
N LEU A 205 3.69 1.56 5.38
CA LEU A 205 5.02 1.03 5.15
C LEU A 205 5.08 -0.41 5.63
N HIS A 206 5.13 -1.33 4.69
CA HIS A 206 5.42 -2.74 4.94
C HIS A 206 6.93 -2.97 4.91
N LEU A 207 7.46 -3.60 5.96
CA LEU A 207 8.90 -3.83 6.12
C LEU A 207 9.20 -5.33 6.20
N ALA A 208 10.28 -5.73 5.56
CA ALA A 208 10.89 -7.04 5.72
C ALA A 208 12.41 -6.91 5.79
N THR A 209 13.03 -7.77 6.60
CA THR A 209 14.48 -7.85 6.73
C THR A 209 15.02 -8.93 5.81
N ARG A 210 16.05 -8.61 5.02
CA ARG A 210 16.75 -9.57 4.17
C ARG A 210 18.09 -9.96 4.79
N TYR A 211 18.22 -11.22 5.18
CA TYR A 211 19.44 -11.82 5.68
C TYR A 211 20.22 -12.47 4.54
N ILE A 212 21.43 -11.96 4.28
CA ILE A 212 22.32 -12.49 3.24
C ILE A 212 23.47 -13.19 3.95
N THR A 213 23.64 -14.48 3.69
CA THR A 213 24.79 -15.24 4.18
C THR A 213 26.00 -14.99 3.28
N CYS A 214 27.20 -14.99 3.87
CA CYS A 214 28.45 -14.89 3.14
C CYS A 214 29.24 -16.18 3.31
N ASP A 215 29.80 -16.69 2.22
CA ASP A 215 30.75 -17.80 2.23
C ASP A 215 32.04 -17.39 1.48
N GLU A 216 32.95 -18.35 1.23
CA GLU A 216 34.21 -18.10 0.50
C GLU A 216 33.99 -17.56 -0.93
N SER A 217 32.80 -17.77 -1.50
CA SER A 217 32.41 -17.27 -2.82
C SER A 217 31.75 -15.89 -2.76
N GLY A 218 31.53 -15.34 -1.55
CA GLY A 218 30.95 -14.01 -1.33
C GLY A 218 29.50 -14.04 -0.83
N PRO A 219 28.77 -12.91 -0.94
CA PRO A 219 27.38 -12.80 -0.48
C PRO A 219 26.41 -13.61 -1.35
N ARG A 220 25.61 -14.46 -0.72
CA ARG A 220 24.59 -15.33 -1.35
C ARG A 220 23.25 -14.63 -1.44
N PHE A 221 23.12 -13.73 -2.42
CA PHE A 221 21.89 -12.94 -2.62
C PHE A 221 20.71 -13.79 -3.11
N ASP A 222 21.00 -14.83 -3.89
CA ASP A 222 20.07 -15.76 -4.51
C ASP A 222 19.34 -16.67 -3.51
N GLU A 223 19.98 -16.95 -2.38
CA GLU A 223 19.48 -17.80 -1.28
C GLU A 223 19.16 -17.01 0.00
N ALA A 224 19.11 -15.69 -0.08
CA ALA A 224 18.87 -14.83 1.09
C ALA A 224 17.54 -15.19 1.80
N VAL A 225 17.51 -15.04 3.12
CA VAL A 225 16.30 -15.26 3.91
C VAL A 225 15.57 -13.94 4.12
N ILE A 226 14.28 -13.90 3.81
CA ILE A 226 13.40 -12.78 4.13
C ILE A 226 12.68 -13.06 5.45
N GLU A 227 12.60 -12.07 6.33
CA GLU A 227 11.77 -12.07 7.54
C GLU A 227 10.81 -10.88 7.50
N THR A 228 9.51 -11.15 7.48
CA THR A 228 8.47 -10.09 7.46
C THR A 228 8.24 -9.51 8.85
N ALA A 229 7.57 -8.35 8.93
CA ALA A 229 7.18 -7.74 10.21
C ALA A 229 6.29 -8.67 11.06
N SER A 230 5.48 -9.51 10.42
CA SER A 230 4.68 -10.54 11.10
C SER A 230 5.47 -11.79 11.54
N GLY A 231 6.80 -11.81 11.34
CA GLY A 231 7.68 -12.91 11.75
C GLY A 231 7.70 -14.12 10.81
N LEU A 232 7.14 -14.01 9.60
CA LEU A 232 7.23 -15.08 8.59
C LEU A 232 8.62 -15.08 7.99
N ARG A 233 9.26 -16.25 7.89
CA ARG A 233 10.60 -16.38 7.32
C ARG A 233 10.59 -17.25 6.07
N PHE A 234 11.32 -16.91 5.03
CA PHE A 234 11.47 -17.83 3.88
C PHE A 234 12.76 -17.55 3.11
N ALA A 235 13.33 -18.59 2.52
CA ALA A 235 14.52 -18.48 1.68
C ALA A 235 14.12 -18.15 0.23
N LEU A 236 14.85 -17.23 -0.38
CA LEU A 236 14.81 -17.02 -1.82
C LEU A 236 15.36 -18.26 -2.53
N ARG A 237 14.88 -18.49 -3.76
CA ARG A 237 15.42 -19.49 -4.68
C ARG A 237 15.73 -18.79 -5.99
N ASP A 238 16.98 -18.87 -6.43
CA ASP A 238 17.48 -18.13 -7.60
C ASP A 238 17.15 -16.63 -7.53
N GLY A 239 17.21 -16.06 -6.32
CA GLY A 239 16.92 -14.65 -6.05
C GLY A 239 15.43 -14.28 -6.06
N GLN A 240 14.52 -15.26 -6.10
CA GLN A 240 13.08 -15.03 -6.17
C GLN A 240 12.35 -15.61 -4.95
N ASN A 241 11.24 -14.96 -4.55
CA ASN A 241 10.33 -15.57 -3.59
C ASN A 241 9.60 -16.75 -4.27
N PRO A 242 9.78 -18.01 -3.82
CA PRO A 242 9.11 -19.17 -4.42
C PRO A 242 7.59 -19.11 -4.32
N ASP A 243 7.06 -18.39 -3.34
CA ASP A 243 5.63 -18.28 -3.05
C ASP A 243 5.01 -16.96 -3.50
N ALA A 244 5.77 -16.12 -4.22
CA ALA A 244 5.20 -14.90 -4.76
C ALA A 244 4.02 -15.18 -5.70
N ILE A 245 2.87 -14.58 -5.40
CA ILE A 245 1.66 -14.70 -6.20
C ILE A 245 1.81 -13.82 -7.44
N ARG A 246 1.33 -14.33 -8.58
CA ARG A 246 1.18 -13.53 -9.80
C ARG A 246 -0.17 -13.81 -10.44
N ARG A 247 -0.88 -12.74 -10.81
CA ARG A 247 -2.16 -12.82 -11.53
C ARG A 247 -2.06 -12.23 -12.92
N GLN A 248 -2.86 -12.76 -13.84
CA GLN A 248 -3.05 -12.22 -15.19
C GLN A 248 -4.50 -12.44 -15.60
N ASN A 249 -5.18 -11.38 -16.04
CA ASN A 249 -6.56 -11.43 -16.56
C ASN A 249 -7.57 -12.14 -15.62
N GLY A 250 -7.51 -11.90 -14.32
CA GLY A 250 -8.39 -12.54 -13.35
C GLY A 250 -7.93 -13.92 -12.88
N GLU A 251 -6.79 -14.43 -13.35
CA GLU A 251 -6.35 -15.80 -13.01
C GLU A 251 -4.98 -15.80 -12.32
N THR A 252 -4.83 -16.63 -11.29
CA THR A 252 -3.54 -16.87 -10.65
C THR A 252 -2.67 -17.77 -11.52
N VAL A 253 -1.65 -17.18 -12.15
CA VAL A 253 -0.67 -17.89 -13.00
C VAL A 253 0.53 -18.43 -12.22
N ARG A 254 0.76 -17.93 -11.00
CA ARG A 254 1.79 -18.42 -10.08
C ARG A 254 1.30 -18.27 -8.64
N GLY A 255 1.56 -19.28 -7.82
CA GLY A 255 1.18 -19.23 -6.40
C GLY A 255 -0.27 -19.62 -6.12
N ALA A 256 -0.95 -20.34 -7.02
CA ALA A 256 -2.34 -20.77 -6.81
C ALA A 256 -2.57 -21.62 -5.54
N GLY A 257 -1.53 -22.34 -5.08
CA GLY A 257 -1.56 -23.08 -3.81
C GLY A 257 -1.09 -22.29 -2.58
N VAL A 258 -0.79 -20.99 -2.74
CA VAL A 258 -0.33 -20.10 -1.66
C VAL A 258 -1.53 -19.26 -1.22
N PRO A 259 -1.99 -19.36 0.03
CA PRO A 259 -3.05 -18.49 0.52
C PRO A 259 -2.60 -17.03 0.49
N ALA A 260 -3.42 -16.16 -0.08
CA ALA A 260 -3.17 -14.73 -0.20
C ALA A 260 -3.72 -13.95 1.01
N ALA A 261 -4.81 -14.42 1.62
CA ALA A 261 -5.33 -13.87 2.87
C ALA A 261 -4.79 -14.64 4.09
N ALA A 262 -4.08 -13.93 4.98
CA ALA A 262 -3.70 -14.42 6.29
C ALA A 262 -4.90 -14.47 7.26
N VAL A 263 -5.76 -13.44 7.21
CA VAL A 263 -7.00 -13.36 7.97
C VAL A 263 -8.10 -12.80 7.07
N ILE A 264 -9.29 -13.40 7.13
CA ILE A 264 -10.53 -12.86 6.55
C ILE A 264 -11.46 -12.58 7.72
N GLU A 265 -11.97 -11.36 7.80
CA GLU A 265 -12.77 -10.91 8.92
C GLU A 265 -13.95 -10.04 8.50
N GLN A 266 -14.91 -9.94 9.41
CA GLN A 266 -16.01 -8.99 9.34
C GLN A 266 -15.73 -7.87 10.34
N THR A 267 -15.50 -6.67 9.82
CA THR A 267 -15.41 -5.44 10.62
C THR A 267 -16.76 -5.10 11.23
N LEU A 268 -16.71 -4.53 12.44
CA LEU A 268 -17.85 -4.07 13.22
C LEU A 268 -17.69 -2.57 13.47
N VAL A 269 -18.78 -1.83 13.70
CA VAL A 269 -18.72 -0.38 13.98
C VAL A 269 -18.13 -0.04 15.35
N ALA A 270 -18.02 -1.04 16.23
CA ALA A 270 -17.37 -0.93 17.53
C ALA A 270 -16.78 -2.29 17.93
N GLY A 271 -15.76 -2.25 18.77
CA GLY A 271 -14.99 -3.39 19.22
C GLY A 271 -14.09 -3.99 18.14
N GLN A 272 -13.56 -5.17 18.44
CA GLN A 272 -12.66 -5.90 17.54
C GLN A 272 -13.41 -6.57 16.39
N SER A 273 -12.75 -6.70 15.24
CA SER A 273 -13.27 -7.45 14.09
C SER A 273 -13.63 -8.90 14.46
N ARG A 274 -14.67 -9.44 13.84
CA ARG A 274 -15.02 -10.86 13.92
C ARG A 274 -14.25 -11.63 12.86
N ILE A 275 -13.26 -12.42 13.30
CA ILE A 275 -12.51 -13.33 12.43
C ILE A 275 -13.44 -14.41 11.85
N LEU A 276 -13.44 -14.56 10.53
CA LEU A 276 -14.17 -15.60 9.81
C LEU A 276 -13.23 -16.75 9.42
N THR A 277 -12.02 -16.41 8.98
CA THR A 277 -10.98 -17.36 8.61
C THR A 277 -9.64 -16.87 9.15
N ASP A 278 -8.91 -17.73 9.87
CA ASP A 278 -7.55 -17.45 10.35
C ASP A 278 -6.58 -18.49 9.77
N ARG A 279 -5.68 -18.03 8.88
CA ARG A 279 -4.66 -18.87 8.25
C ARG A 279 -3.28 -18.64 8.83
N ARG A 280 -3.11 -17.78 9.83
CA ARG A 280 -1.78 -17.43 10.38
C ARG A 280 -0.99 -18.64 10.84
N ARG A 281 -1.65 -19.64 11.44
CA ARG A 281 -1.00 -20.91 11.84
C ARG A 281 -0.52 -21.73 10.64
N VAL A 282 -1.30 -21.77 9.56
CA VAL A 282 -0.94 -22.48 8.33
C VAL A 282 0.24 -21.79 7.65
N LEU A 283 0.22 -20.45 7.60
CA LEU A 283 1.32 -19.66 7.05
C LEU A 283 2.59 -19.77 7.90
N ALA A 284 2.47 -19.77 9.23
CA ALA A 284 3.59 -20.00 10.13
C ALA A 284 4.22 -21.38 9.92
N ALA A 285 3.42 -22.41 9.65
CA ALA A 285 3.93 -23.75 9.31
C ALA A 285 4.58 -23.81 7.92
N ARG A 286 4.10 -23.00 6.97
CA ARG A 286 4.63 -22.93 5.59
C ARG A 286 5.98 -22.23 5.53
N TYR A 287 6.09 -21.07 6.16
CA TYR A 287 7.27 -20.20 6.11
C TYR A 287 8.26 -20.56 7.24
N GLY A 288 7.75 -20.95 8.41
CA GLY A 288 8.52 -20.98 9.64
C GLY A 288 8.34 -19.64 10.35
N ALA A 289 7.95 -19.69 11.61
CA ALA A 289 7.88 -18.52 12.48
C ALA A 289 9.19 -18.36 13.24
N SER A 290 9.64 -17.13 13.50
CA SER A 290 10.65 -16.86 14.51
C SER A 290 10.06 -17.09 15.92
N GLY A 291 9.94 -18.36 16.31
CA GLY A 291 9.89 -18.74 17.72
C GLY A 291 11.32 -18.71 18.26
N GLY A 292 11.57 -17.85 19.26
CA GLY A 292 12.82 -17.88 20.01
C GLY A 292 13.09 -19.28 20.57
N GLY A 293 14.14 -19.92 20.06
CA GLY A 293 14.83 -21.05 20.68
C GLY A 293 14.03 -22.35 20.89
N GLU A 294 14.10 -23.25 19.91
CA GLU A 294 14.49 -24.63 20.19
C GLU A 294 15.54 -25.02 19.16
N GLY A 295 16.80 -24.98 19.60
CA GLY A 295 17.85 -25.64 18.85
C GLY A 295 17.50 -27.11 18.74
N CYS A 296 17.41 -27.63 17.51
CA CYS A 296 17.69 -29.04 17.26
C CYS A 296 19.15 -29.27 17.65
N GLY A 297 19.39 -29.54 18.93
CA GLY A 297 20.61 -30.15 19.40
C GLY A 297 20.71 -31.52 18.76
N CYS A 298 21.46 -31.59 17.65
CA CYS A 298 21.95 -32.86 17.13
C CYS A 298 22.74 -33.54 18.25
N THR A 299 22.14 -34.50 18.95
CA THR A 299 22.90 -35.47 19.73
C THR A 299 23.67 -36.32 18.74
N ALA A 300 24.90 -35.91 18.43
CA ALA A 300 25.88 -36.77 17.81
C ALA A 300 26.00 -38.02 18.68
N GLY A 301 25.75 -39.19 18.09
CA GLY A 301 25.92 -40.49 18.73
C GLY A 301 27.37 -40.66 19.17
N GLY A 302 27.64 -40.31 20.42
CA GLY A 302 28.90 -40.60 21.09
C GLY A 302 28.97 -42.09 21.41
N GLY A 303 29.93 -42.76 20.79
CA GLY A 303 30.23 -44.16 21.02
C GLY A 303 30.42 -44.51 22.50
N ARG A 304 30.03 -45.74 22.83
CA ARG A 304 30.23 -46.41 24.12
C ARG A 304 31.61 -46.10 24.74
N PRO A 305 31.68 -45.58 25.98
CA PRO A 305 32.85 -45.80 26.81
C PRO A 305 32.68 -47.10 27.59
N ALA A 306 33.73 -47.90 27.55
CA ALA A 306 33.86 -49.16 28.25
C ALA A 306 33.72 -48.99 29.76
N THR A 307 33.16 -50.02 30.38
CA THR A 307 33.16 -50.28 31.82
C THR A 307 34.55 -50.15 32.43
N LEU A 308 34.69 -49.32 33.46
CA LEU A 308 35.74 -49.44 34.46
C LEU A 308 35.16 -48.96 35.80
N GLY A 309 34.95 -49.90 36.70
CA GLY A 309 34.49 -49.64 38.05
C GLY A 309 35.62 -49.19 38.96
N LEU A 310 35.29 -48.35 39.94
CA LEU A 310 35.97 -48.20 41.24
C LEU A 310 35.02 -47.36 42.12
N LEU A 311 34.37 -48.00 43.10
CA LEU A 311 34.77 -48.09 44.51
C LEU A 311 34.48 -46.79 45.29
N LEU A 312 33.36 -46.86 46.01
CA LEU A 312 32.97 -46.01 47.13
C LEU A 312 34.02 -46.05 48.24
N LEU A 313 34.44 -44.88 48.72
CA LEU A 313 34.93 -44.67 50.08
C LEU A 313 34.67 -43.21 50.46
N GLY A 314 33.73 -43.00 51.37
CA GLY A 314 33.51 -41.72 52.02
C GLY A 314 34.52 -41.49 53.13
N LEU A 315 34.80 -40.22 53.45
CA LEU A 315 35.32 -39.80 54.75
C LEU A 315 34.93 -38.34 55.05
N VAL A 316 34.09 -38.24 56.07
CA VAL A 316 33.94 -37.20 57.10
C VAL A 316 35.05 -36.13 57.15
N GLY A 317 34.65 -34.86 57.17
CA GLY A 317 35.53 -33.72 57.45
C GLY A 317 34.81 -32.58 58.18
N LEU A 318 35.10 -32.44 59.47
CA LEU A 318 34.47 -31.54 60.44
C LEU A 318 34.72 -30.03 60.21
N ARG A 319 33.62 -29.28 60.26
CA ARG A 319 33.35 -28.04 61.01
C ARG A 319 34.43 -27.56 62.03
N ARG A 320 34.99 -26.35 61.85
CA ARG A 320 35.24 -25.30 62.89
C ARG A 320 35.84 -24.02 62.26
N ARG A 321 35.08 -22.91 62.23
CA ARG A 321 35.26 -21.68 63.04
C ARG A 321 36.67 -21.04 63.01
N ARG A 322 36.82 -19.92 62.31
CA ARG A 322 36.67 -18.54 62.84
C ARG A 322 36.35 -17.60 61.68
#